data_AF-A0A7G1IVU7-F1
#
_entry.id   AF-A0A7G1IVU7-F1
#
_cell.length_a   1.000
_cell.length_b   1.000
_cell.length_c   1.000
_cell.angle_alpha   90.00
_cell.angle_beta   90.00
_cell.angle_gamma   90.00
#
_symmetry.space_group_name_H-M   'P 1'
#
loop_
_entity.id
_entity.type
_entity.pdbx_description
1 polymer ?
#
loop_
_entity_poly.entity_id
_entity_poly.type
_entity_poly.pdbx_seq_one_letter_code
_entity_poly.pdbx_strand_id
1 'polypeptide(L)' 'MEVDNTETAKRAYHFLKSYKSLKKLANLRDTPGTFETKAIEMVKMIDSYSSSLDEKKRGIFYNLFIVAQKQKHTLKETL' A
#
# COMPACT_ATOMS: atom_id res chain seq x y z
N MET A 1 27.82 5.66 -1.36
CA MET A 1 26.85 5.53 -0.25
C MET A 1 26.28 4.14 -0.35
N GLU A 2 26.66 3.22 0.54
CA GLU A 2 26.06 1.88 0.54
C GLU A 2 24.60 2.00 0.94
N VAL A 3 23.72 1.37 0.16
CA VAL A 3 22.30 1.33 0.48
C VAL A 3 22.11 0.27 1.56
N ASP A 4 21.74 0.71 2.76
CA ASP A 4 21.29 -0.21 3.80
C ASP A 4 19.94 -0.80 3.37
N ASN A 5 19.98 -2.03 2.90
CA ASN A 5 18.80 -2.76 2.43
C ASN A 5 17.78 -3.00 3.57
N THR A 6 18.24 -3.16 4.81
CA THR A 6 17.36 -3.39 5.96
C THR A 6 16.59 -2.12 6.30
N GLU A 7 17.28 -1.00 6.38
CA GLU A 7 16.66 0.30 6.65
C GLU A 7 15.75 0.74 5.49
N THR A 8 16.17 0.47 4.25
CA THR A 8 15.34 0.70 3.06
C THR A 8 14.06 -0.12 3.10
N ALA A 9 14.14 -1.41 3.46
CA ALA A 9 12.97 -2.27 3.58
C ALA A 9 12.00 -1.79 4.67
N LYS A 10 12.51 -1.35 5.82
CA LYS A 10 11.69 -0.77 6.89
C LYS A 10 10.94 0.47 6.43
N ARG A 11 11.63 1.41 5.77
CA ARG A 11 11.02 2.64 5.23
C ARG A 11 9.96 2.33 4.20
N ALA A 12 10.24 1.41 3.27
CA ALA A 12 9.27 0.96 2.28
C ALA A 12 8.04 0.34 2.95
N TYR A 13 8.22 -0.50 3.97
CA TYR A 13 7.11 -1.09 4.73
C TYR A 13 6.22 -0.04 5.40
N HIS A 14 6.82 0.94 6.08
CA HIS A 14 6.08 2.04 6.72
C HIS A 14 5.35 2.91 5.69
N PHE A 15 5.97 3.18 4.55
CA PHE A 15 5.34 3.89 3.44
C PHE A 15 4.13 3.13 2.91
N LEU A 16 4.27 1.84 2.61
CA LEU A 16 3.17 1.01 2.11
C LEU A 16 2.04 0.86 3.13
N LYS A 17 2.34 0.89 4.44
CA LYS A 17 1.30 0.96 5.49
C LYS A 17 0.41 2.20 5.40
N SER A 18 0.90 3.30 4.82
CA SER A 18 0.14 4.52 4.57
C SER A 18 -0.72 4.48 3.30
N TYR A 19 -0.72 3.36 2.56
CA TYR A 19 -1.38 3.24 1.24
C TYR A 19 -2.85 3.67 1.24
N LYS A 20 -3.63 3.39 2.29
CA LYS A 20 -5.02 3.85 2.40
C LYS A 20 -5.14 5.38 2.37
N SER A 21 -4.25 6.07 3.07
CA SER A 21 -4.18 7.53 3.08
C SER A 21 -3.75 8.07 1.72
N LEU A 22 -2.78 7.40 1.07
CA LEU A 22 -2.33 7.73 -0.27
C LEU A 22 -3.46 7.60 -1.30
N LYS A 23 -4.23 6.51 -1.23
CA LYS A 23 -5.41 6.29 -2.08
C LYS A 23 -6.50 7.32 -1.84
N LYS A 24 -6.69 7.78 -0.60
CA LYS A 24 -7.59 8.90 -0.30
C LYS A 24 -7.10 10.19 -0.95
N LEU A 25 -5.80 10.47 -0.86
CA LEU A 25 -5.18 11.65 -1.46
C LEU A 25 -5.25 11.64 -2.98
N ALA A 26 -5.08 10.48 -3.61
CA ALA A 26 -5.22 10.31 -5.06
C ALA A 26 -6.67 10.41 -5.58
N ASN A 27 -7.67 10.39 -4.69
CA ASN A 27 -9.10 10.46 -5.05
C ASN A 27 -9.79 11.70 -4.46
N LEU A 28 -9.02 12.69 -4.01
CA LEU A 28 -9.55 13.94 -3.46
C LEU A 28 -10.13 14.77 -4.60
N ARG A 29 -11.43 14.59 -4.86
CA ARG A 29 -12.18 15.49 -5.74
C ARG A 29 -12.33 16.82 -5.01
N ASP A 30 -12.31 17.92 -5.76
CA ASP A 30 -12.53 19.31 -5.31
C ASP A 30 -11.29 20.11 -4.91
N THR A 31 -10.10 19.51 -4.81
CA THR A 31 -8.84 20.26 -4.67
C THR A 31 -7.72 19.60 -5.47
N PRO A 32 -7.51 20.03 -6.74
CA PRO A 32 -6.35 19.63 -7.52
C PRO A 32 -5.08 20.13 -6.83
N GLY A 33 -4.52 19.31 -5.96
CA GLY A 33 -3.37 19.64 -5.15
C GLY A 33 -2.08 19.25 -5.87
N THR A 34 -0.99 19.96 -5.60
CA THR A 34 0.37 19.65 -6.08
C THR A 34 0.81 18.21 -5.78
N PHE A 35 0.17 17.56 -4.80
CA PHE A 35 0.43 16.19 -4.39
C PHE A 35 -0.51 15.14 -5.00
N GLU A 36 -1.64 15.54 -5.63
CA GLU A 36 -2.63 14.61 -6.19
C GLU A 36 -2.02 13.79 -7.33
N THR A 37 -1.43 14.46 -8.33
CA THR A 37 -0.75 13.80 -9.45
C THR A 37 0.28 12.79 -8.96
N LYS A 38 1.07 13.18 -7.94
CA LYS A 38 2.11 12.31 -7.40
C LYS A 38 1.53 11.11 -6.65
N ALA A 39 0.44 11.31 -5.92
CA ALA A 39 -0.26 10.21 -5.26
C ALA A 39 -0.89 9.25 -6.26
N ILE A 40 -1.48 9.76 -7.35
CA ILE A 40 -2.02 8.94 -8.44
C ILE A 40 -0.89 8.09 -9.06
N GLU A 41 0.27 8.68 -9.35
CA GLU A 41 1.44 7.96 -9.85
C GLU A 41 1.87 6.84 -8.91
N MET A 42 2.01 7.14 -7.62
CA MET A 42 2.43 6.15 -6.62
C MET A 42 1.41 5.03 -6.46
N VAL A 43 0.10 5.35 -6.44
CA VAL A 43 -0.97 4.34 -6.39
C VAL A 43 -0.91 3.44 -7.62
N LYS A 44 -0.79 4.00 -8.82
CA LYS A 44 -0.67 3.23 -10.07
C LYS A 44 0.54 2.30 -10.05
N MET A 45 1.70 2.78 -9.56
CA MET A 45 2.90 1.98 -9.46
C MET A 45 2.71 0.79 -8.49
N ILE A 46 2.10 1.04 -7.33
CA ILE A 46 1.81 0.00 -6.34
C ILE A 46 0.81 -1.02 -6.88
N ASP A 47 -0.24 -0.57 -7.56
CA ASP A 47 -1.26 -1.45 -8.14
C ASP A 47 -0.69 -2.30 -9.28
N SER A 48 0.18 -1.73 -10.11
CA SER A 48 0.92 -2.45 -11.16
C SER A 48 1.83 -3.53 -10.57
N TYR A 49 2.60 -3.17 -9.54
CA TYR A 49 3.44 -4.13 -8.81
C TYR A 49 2.59 -5.24 -8.18
N SER A 50 1.51 -4.90 -7.48
CA SER A 50 0.65 -5.91 -6.86
C SER A 50 0.04 -6.85 -7.89
N SER A 51 -0.23 -6.36 -9.10
CA SER A 51 -0.83 -7.15 -10.18
C SER A 51 0.17 -8.10 -10.84
N SER A 52 1.46 -7.78 -10.82
CA SER A 52 2.53 -8.64 -11.35
C SER A 52 2.97 -9.75 -10.39
N LEU A 53 2.54 -9.70 -9.12
CA LEU A 53 2.78 -10.76 -8.14
C LEU A 53 1.97 -12.03 -8.46
N ASP A 54 2.56 -13.18 -8.15
CA ASP A 54 1.81 -14.45 -8.11
C ASP A 54 0.67 -14.38 -7.10
N GLU A 55 -0.33 -15.25 -7.26
CA GLU A 55 -1.57 -15.21 -6.50
C GLU A 55 -1.34 -15.25 -4.97
N LYS A 56 -0.42 -16.10 -4.51
CA LYS A 56 -0.12 -16.24 -3.08
C LYS A 56 0.53 -14.98 -2.53
N LYS A 57 1.53 -14.43 -3.23
CA LYS A 57 2.19 -13.17 -2.82
C LYS A 57 1.24 -11.98 -2.88
N ARG A 58 0.38 -11.91 -3.91
CA ARG A 58 -0.65 -10.88 -4.04
C ARG A 58 -1.64 -10.93 -2.87
N GLY A 59 -2.06 -12.12 -2.44
CA GLY A 59 -2.91 -12.30 -1.25
C GLY A 59 -2.24 -11.79 0.03
N ILE A 60 -0.95 -12.10 0.24
CA ILE A 60 -0.18 -11.58 1.37
C ILE A 60 -0.09 -10.05 1.32
N PHE A 61 0.25 -9.48 0.16
CA PHE A 61 0.34 -8.04 -0.05
C PHE A 61 -0.99 -7.34 0.28
N TYR A 62 -2.09 -7.85 -0.28
CA TYR A 62 -3.44 -7.33 -0.06
C TYR A 62 -3.80 -7.36 1.43
N ASN A 63 -3.53 -8.48 2.10
CA ASN A 63 -3.76 -8.60 3.53
C ASN A 63 -2.92 -7.59 4.32
N LEU A 64 -1.63 -7.41 4.02
CA LEU A 64 -0.75 -6.56 4.81
C LEU A 64 -1.06 -5.06 4.69
N PHE A 65 -1.41 -4.59 3.50
CA PHE A 65 -1.46 -3.16 3.16
C PHE A 65 -2.85 -2.64 2.77
N ILE A 66 -3.76 -3.51 2.32
CA ILE A 66 -5.08 -3.10 1.83
C ILE A 66 -6.20 -3.42 2.83
N VAL A 67 -6.22 -4.65 3.36
CA VAL A 67 -7.26 -5.07 4.33
C VAL A 67 -7.13 -4.28 5.63
N ALA A 68 -8.21 -3.62 6.04
CA ALA A 68 -8.27 -2.92 7.31
C ALA A 68 -8.04 -3.92 8.46
N GLN A 69 -7.15 -3.60 9.40
CA GLN A 69 -6.82 -4.49 10.52
C GLN A 69 -8.05 -4.95 11.33
N LYS A 70 -9.14 -4.17 11.35
CA LYS A 70 -10.42 -4.56 11.99
C LYS A 70 -11.08 -5.79 11.36
N GLN A 71 -10.85 -6.09 10.07
CA GLN A 71 -11.36 -7.31 9.41
C GLN A 71 -10.44 -8.52 9.61
N LYS A 72 -9.18 -8.31 10.05
CA LYS A 72 -8.26 -9.42 10.35
C LYS A 72 -8.58 -10.13 11.66
N HIS A 73 -9.31 -9.49 12.57
CA HIS A 73 -9.74 -10.14 13.82
C HIS A 73 -10.83 -11.18 13.55
N THR A 74 -11.76 -10.89 12.64
CA THR A 74 -12.86 -11.79 12.27
C THR A 74 -12.37 -13.07 11.57
N LEU A 75 -11.27 -13.00 10.80
CA LEU A 75 -10.66 -14.18 10.17
C LEU A 75 -9.94 -15.12 11.15
N LYS A 76 -9.63 -14.66 12.39
CA LYS A 76 -9.06 -15.52 13.44
C LYS A 76 -10.11 -16.22 14.29
N GLU A 77 -11.36 -15.77 14.25
CA GLU A 77 -12.47 -16.34 15.05
C GLU A 77 -13.26 -17.41 14.29
N THR A 78 -12.92 -17.69 13.02
CA THR A 78 -13.57 -18.73 12.19
C THR A 78 -12.64 -19.90 11.85
N LEU A 79 -11.54 -20.07 12.59
CA LEU A 79 -10.66 -21.25 12.57
C LEU A 79 -10.60 -21.83 13.98
#